data_AF-W6NH66-F1
#
_entry.id   AF-W6NH66-F1
#
_cell.length_a   1.000
_cell.length_b   1.000
_cell.length_c   1.000
_cell.angle_alpha   90.00
_cell.angle_beta   90.00
_cell.angle_gamma   90.00
#
_symmetry.space_group_name_H-M   'P 1'
#
loop_
_entity.id
_entity.type
_entity.pdbx_description
1 polymer ?
#
loop_
_entity_poly.entity_id
_entity_poly.type
_entity_poly.pdbx_seq_one_letter_code
_entity_poly.pdbx_strand_id
1 'polypeptide(L)'
;NGRLADERAQLSAQNAALYHEYERIWEEIDRVRLELAEYQAREERLNAEKEFLMKVQEREVHEINNLLAESSFDAKTFFEGDIANAIRDIKLEYEASHKLIRNRVTTYYHQKADEMRRIAEARGADELKHRMAQIAKMEGTIGDLRSKFRPLEDRNHLLEKEYNQLQNSIRNDEERYEREKRRRDEEYRNALAMYQRLLVEQGSMSEVMLLELEIYRKMIECEEKRWGHREVTKLYESFAQITKHRTYEGDIRIKDCDEHGMQVVIENAGSIEHRLSGYRLSRTVDGIERSFTFPHLFVLYPGQTAQVSAHVQTQKKNDHHHHFSLERHSSWGVGPHVITYLYNAQGKEVASFEVKTV
;
A
#
# COMPACT_ATOMS: atom_id res chain seq x y z
N ASN A 1 -8.22 170.89 -109.10
CA ASN A 1 -6.93 171.15 -108.44
C ASN A 1 -6.94 171.00 -106.91
N GLY A 2 -7.96 171.41 -106.17
CA GLY A 2 -7.99 171.20 -104.69
C GLY A 2 -8.14 169.74 -104.23
N ARG A 3 -9.01 168.96 -104.88
CA ARG A 3 -9.35 167.59 -104.46
C ARG A 3 -8.19 166.58 -104.53
N LEU A 4 -7.27 166.76 -105.48
CA LEU A 4 -6.07 165.92 -105.64
C LEU A 4 -4.98 166.22 -104.59
N ALA A 5 -4.93 167.45 -104.07
CA ALA A 5 -3.98 167.82 -103.03
C ALA A 5 -4.37 167.23 -101.67
N ASP A 6 -5.67 167.23 -101.35
CA ASP A 6 -6.21 166.58 -100.16
C ASP A 6 -6.02 165.06 -100.20
N GLU A 7 -6.28 164.41 -101.35
CA GLU A 7 -5.98 162.97 -101.52
C GLU A 7 -4.49 162.66 -101.34
N ARG A 8 -3.59 163.51 -101.86
CA ARG A 8 -2.14 163.33 -101.68
C ARG A 8 -1.70 163.50 -100.22
N ALA A 9 -2.28 164.47 -99.50
CA ALA A 9 -2.01 164.66 -98.07
C ALA A 9 -2.56 163.50 -97.25
N GLN A 10 -3.75 163.00 -97.58
CA GLN A 10 -4.37 161.85 -96.92
C GLN A 10 -3.57 160.56 -97.16
N LEU A 11 -3.12 160.30 -98.39
CA LEU A 11 -2.23 159.18 -98.70
C LEU A 11 -0.86 159.31 -98.01
N SER A 12 -0.32 160.52 -97.88
CA SER A 12 0.93 160.74 -97.14
C SER A 12 0.76 160.49 -95.64
N ALA A 13 -0.35 160.91 -95.05
CA ALA A 13 -0.66 160.65 -93.65
C ALA A 13 -0.94 159.17 -93.40
N GLN A 14 -1.63 158.49 -94.33
CA GLN A 14 -1.82 157.04 -94.29
C GLN A 14 -0.49 156.30 -94.42
N ASN A 15 0.40 156.71 -95.32
CA ASN A 15 1.73 156.11 -95.42
C ASN A 15 2.55 156.31 -94.15
N ALA A 16 2.54 157.50 -93.54
CA ALA A 16 3.22 157.74 -92.27
C ALA A 16 2.64 156.89 -91.12
N ALA A 17 1.32 156.74 -91.07
CA ALA A 17 0.66 155.85 -90.10
C ALA A 17 1.06 154.38 -90.33
N LEU A 18 1.09 153.92 -91.58
CA LEU A 18 1.53 152.57 -91.93
C LEU A 18 3.00 152.32 -91.56
N TYR A 19 3.89 153.30 -91.72
CA TYR A 19 5.28 153.18 -91.29
C TYR A 19 5.40 153.09 -89.77
N HIS A 20 4.65 153.90 -89.02
CA HIS A 20 4.62 153.80 -87.56
C HIS A 20 4.03 152.46 -87.07
N GLU A 21 2.99 151.95 -87.73
CA GLU A 21 2.47 150.61 -87.43
C GLU A 21 3.49 149.51 -87.76
N TYR A 22 4.22 149.65 -88.87
CA TYR A 22 5.28 148.73 -89.26
C TYR A 22 6.42 148.71 -88.22
N GLU A 23 6.88 149.87 -87.76
CA GLU A 23 7.91 149.98 -86.71
C GLU A 23 7.41 149.38 -85.39
N ARG A 24 6.17 149.66 -84.98
CA ARG A 24 5.59 149.09 -83.76
C ARG A 24 5.51 147.57 -83.83
N ILE A 25 5.05 147.02 -84.96
CA ILE A 25 4.98 145.57 -85.19
C ILE A 25 6.38 144.96 -85.17
N TRP A 26 7.39 145.65 -85.72
CA TRP A 26 8.78 145.18 -85.67
C TRP A 26 9.35 145.14 -84.27
N GLU A 27 9.16 146.19 -83.47
CA GLU A 27 9.59 146.22 -82.07
C GLU A 27 8.86 145.15 -81.24
N GLU A 28 7.60 144.88 -81.54
CA GLU A 28 6.83 143.80 -80.91
C GLU A 28 7.35 142.42 -81.31
N ILE A 29 7.67 142.20 -82.59
CA ILE A 29 8.31 140.96 -83.07
C ILE A 29 9.65 140.74 -82.40
N ASP A 30 10.49 141.77 -82.28
CA ASP A 30 11.81 141.64 -81.67
C ASP A 30 11.72 141.42 -80.15
N ARG A 31 10.74 142.03 -79.48
CA ARG A 31 10.42 141.72 -78.07
C ARG A 31 10.00 140.26 -77.91
N VAL A 32 9.07 139.76 -78.74
CA VAL A 32 8.60 138.37 -78.69
C VAL A 32 9.74 137.39 -78.99
N ARG A 33 10.65 137.72 -79.91
CA ARG A 33 11.85 136.91 -80.19
C ARG A 33 12.78 136.84 -78.99
N LEU A 34 12.99 137.97 -78.30
CA LEU A 34 13.81 138.00 -77.09
C LEU A 34 13.17 137.18 -75.96
N GLU A 35 11.86 137.36 -75.73
CA GLU A 35 11.12 136.58 -74.74
C GLU A 35 11.16 135.08 -75.06
N LEU A 36 11.00 134.69 -76.33
CA LEU A 36 11.12 133.29 -76.75
C LEU A 36 12.51 132.74 -76.46
N ALA A 37 13.58 133.49 -76.75
CA ALA A 37 14.95 133.07 -76.46
C ALA A 37 15.19 132.93 -74.94
N GLU A 38 14.64 133.81 -74.12
CA GLU A 38 14.71 133.71 -72.65
C GLU A 38 13.95 132.48 -72.14
N TYR A 39 12.75 132.19 -72.66
CA TYR A 39 11.99 130.99 -72.31
C TYR A 39 12.72 129.71 -72.72
N GLN A 40 13.33 129.66 -73.90
CA GLN A 40 14.14 128.53 -74.36
C GLN A 40 15.35 128.30 -73.46
N ALA A 41 16.10 129.35 -73.11
CA ALA A 41 17.24 129.24 -72.21
C ALA A 41 16.80 128.75 -70.80
N ARG A 42 15.64 129.19 -70.33
CA ARG A 42 15.07 128.73 -69.06
C ARG A 42 14.65 127.26 -69.13
N GLU A 43 14.05 126.82 -70.23
CA GLU A 43 13.68 125.43 -70.46
C GLU A 43 14.90 124.52 -70.47
N GLU A 44 15.96 124.90 -71.19
CA GLU A 44 17.23 124.16 -71.23
C GLU A 44 17.84 124.01 -69.84
N ARG A 45 17.86 125.09 -69.04
CA ARG A 45 18.35 125.05 -67.67
C ARG A 45 17.54 124.10 -66.78
N LEU A 46 16.21 124.18 -66.86
CA LEU A 46 15.33 123.31 -66.06
C LEU A 46 15.46 121.84 -66.48
N ASN A 47 15.63 121.56 -67.77
CA ASN A 47 15.87 120.20 -68.25
C ASN A 47 17.21 119.64 -67.75
N ALA A 48 18.27 120.45 -67.77
CA ALA A 48 19.57 120.05 -67.22
C ALA A 48 19.49 119.78 -65.70
N GLU A 49 18.75 120.60 -64.96
CA GLU A 49 18.53 120.42 -63.52
C GLU A 49 17.72 119.13 -63.23
N LYS A 50 16.66 118.88 -63.99
CA LYS A 50 15.87 117.64 -63.90
C LYS A 50 16.75 116.41 -64.14
N GLU A 51 17.58 116.43 -65.17
CA GLU A 51 18.47 115.29 -65.49
C GLU A 51 19.50 115.06 -64.39
N PHE A 52 20.05 116.12 -63.81
CA PHE A 52 20.96 116.03 -62.68
C PHE A 52 20.29 115.42 -61.45
N LEU A 53 19.12 115.92 -61.05
CA LEU A 53 18.38 115.40 -59.89
C LEU A 53 17.98 113.93 -60.07
N MET A 54 17.59 113.54 -61.28
CA MET A 54 17.26 112.15 -61.60
C MET A 54 18.48 111.23 -61.39
N LYS A 55 19.67 111.63 -61.86
CA LYS A 55 20.92 110.87 -61.66
C LYS A 55 21.33 110.78 -60.18
N VAL A 56 21.10 111.84 -59.40
CA VAL A 56 21.36 111.81 -57.95
C VAL A 56 20.42 110.83 -57.26
N GLN A 57 19.12 110.92 -57.54
CA GLN A 57 18.12 110.04 -56.94
C GLN A 57 18.35 108.57 -57.31
N GLU A 58 18.71 108.28 -58.56
CA GLU A 58 19.09 106.92 -58.97
C GLU A 58 20.27 106.38 -58.17
N ARG A 59 21.27 107.23 -57.89
CA ARG A 59 22.42 106.84 -57.08
C ARG A 59 22.05 106.64 -55.61
N GLU A 60 21.25 107.53 -55.02
CA GLU A 60 20.76 107.39 -53.64
C GLU A 60 19.95 106.09 -53.47
N VAL A 61 19.05 105.79 -54.39
CA VAL A 61 18.28 104.54 -54.39
C VAL A 61 19.21 103.33 -54.49
N HIS A 62 20.23 103.39 -55.34
CA HIS A 62 21.22 102.33 -55.45
C HIS A 62 22.00 102.11 -54.15
N GLU A 63 22.46 103.19 -53.51
CA GLU A 63 23.18 103.13 -52.23
C GLU A 63 22.30 102.62 -51.09
N ILE A 64 21.03 103.06 -51.00
CA ILE A 64 20.06 102.55 -50.01
C ILE A 64 19.80 101.05 -50.21
N ASN A 65 19.63 100.60 -51.45
CA ASN A 65 19.44 99.19 -51.75
C ASN A 65 20.66 98.34 -51.38
N ASN A 66 21.87 98.86 -51.60
CA ASN A 66 23.11 98.18 -51.20
C ASN A 66 23.25 98.11 -49.68
N LEU A 67 22.92 99.19 -48.95
CA LEU A 67 22.90 99.21 -47.48
C LEU A 67 21.86 98.22 -46.90
N LEU A 68 20.70 98.08 -47.53
CA LEU A 68 19.68 97.09 -47.14
C LEU A 68 20.14 95.66 -47.42
N ALA A 69 20.88 95.42 -48.50
CA ALA A 69 21.47 94.10 -48.78
C ALA A 69 22.63 93.76 -47.82
N GLU A 70 23.39 94.77 -47.34
CA GLU A 70 24.45 94.60 -46.34
C GLU A 70 23.91 94.33 -44.92
N SER A 71 22.65 94.67 -44.63
CA SER A 71 21.88 94.17 -43.47
C SER A 71 21.51 92.68 -43.65
N SER A 72 22.53 91.85 -43.86
CA SER A 72 22.47 90.41 -44.16
C SER A 72 22.02 89.52 -43.00
N PHE A 73 21.63 90.09 -41.85
CA PHE A 73 21.04 89.33 -40.76
C PHE A 73 19.56 89.09 -41.04
N ASP A 74 19.27 88.05 -41.81
CA ASP A 74 17.93 87.52 -41.97
C ASP A 74 17.52 86.76 -40.69
N ALA A 75 17.15 87.54 -39.68
CA ALA A 75 16.72 87.04 -38.37
C ALA A 75 15.65 85.97 -38.49
N LYS A 76 14.80 86.05 -39.51
CA LYS A 76 13.72 85.10 -39.74
C LYS A 76 14.26 83.71 -40.07
N THR A 77 15.18 83.60 -41.03
CA THR A 77 15.76 82.29 -41.38
C THR A 77 16.62 81.72 -40.26
N PHE A 78 17.32 82.58 -39.52
CA PHE A 78 18.03 82.18 -38.30
C PHE A 78 17.09 81.56 -37.25
N PHE A 79 16.04 82.28 -36.85
CA PHE A 79 15.08 81.78 -35.86
C PHE A 79 14.25 80.61 -36.36
N GLU A 80 13.88 80.57 -37.64
CA GLU A 80 13.23 79.40 -38.25
C GLU A 80 14.14 78.16 -38.18
N GLY A 81 15.44 78.33 -38.42
CA GLY A 81 16.44 77.27 -38.27
C GLY A 81 16.57 76.79 -36.82
N ASP A 82 16.70 77.71 -35.86
CA ASP A 82 16.82 77.38 -34.44
C ASP A 82 15.55 76.71 -33.89
N ILE A 83 14.37 77.20 -34.26
CA ILE A 83 13.09 76.59 -33.88
C ILE A 83 12.96 75.20 -34.52
N ALA A 84 13.33 75.04 -35.79
CA ALA A 84 13.30 73.74 -36.46
C ALA A 84 14.26 72.74 -35.79
N ASN A 85 15.43 73.19 -35.35
CA ASN A 85 16.38 72.38 -34.59
C ASN A 85 15.81 71.99 -33.22
N ALA A 86 15.28 72.95 -32.46
CA ALA A 86 14.66 72.68 -31.16
C ALA A 86 13.48 71.70 -31.25
N ILE A 87 12.62 71.83 -32.27
CA ILE A 87 11.51 70.89 -32.52
C ILE A 87 12.05 69.50 -32.84
N ARG A 88 13.11 69.40 -33.65
CA ARG A 88 13.73 68.12 -33.99
C ARG A 88 14.30 67.44 -32.75
N ASP A 89 14.97 68.19 -31.89
CA ASP A 89 15.57 67.69 -30.65
C ASP A 89 14.50 67.20 -29.67
N ILE A 90 13.43 67.99 -29.44
CA ILE A 90 12.29 67.59 -28.61
C ILE A 90 11.67 66.28 -29.14
N LYS A 91 11.51 66.16 -30.47
CA LYS A 91 10.95 64.97 -31.08
C LYS A 91 11.85 63.76 -30.88
N LEU A 92 13.16 63.91 -31.06
CA LEU A 92 14.13 62.82 -30.85
C LEU A 92 14.17 62.38 -29.39
N GLU A 93 14.16 63.32 -28.44
CA GLU A 93 14.08 62.99 -27.02
C GLU A 93 12.79 62.28 -26.66
N TYR A 94 11.65 62.73 -27.20
CA TYR A 94 10.36 62.09 -26.98
C TYR A 94 10.34 60.66 -27.53
N GLU A 95 10.84 60.45 -28.76
CA GLU A 95 10.95 59.13 -29.37
C GLU A 95 11.90 58.21 -28.59
N ALA A 96 13.03 58.74 -28.10
CA ALA A 96 13.98 58.01 -27.27
C ALA A 96 13.36 57.59 -25.93
N SER A 97 12.67 58.52 -25.25
CA SER A 97 11.95 58.27 -24.01
C SER A 97 10.85 57.23 -24.21
N HIS A 98 10.05 57.36 -25.26
CA HIS A 98 8.99 56.41 -25.59
C HIS A 98 9.56 55.01 -25.89
N LYS A 99 10.66 54.92 -26.64
CA LYS A 99 11.35 53.64 -26.91
C LYS A 99 11.86 53.00 -25.62
N LEU A 100 12.41 53.80 -24.71
CA LEU A 100 12.92 53.35 -23.42
C LEU A 100 11.79 52.83 -22.52
N ILE A 101 10.66 53.54 -22.44
CA ILE A 101 9.47 53.09 -21.69
C ILE A 101 8.94 51.79 -22.29
N ARG A 102 8.75 51.72 -23.61
CA ARG A 102 8.31 50.49 -24.29
C ARG A 102 9.24 49.32 -23.98
N ASN A 103 10.55 49.51 -24.12
CA ASN A 103 11.53 48.46 -23.84
C ASN A 103 11.49 48.00 -22.38
N ARG A 104 11.38 48.93 -21.42
CA ARG A 104 11.24 48.59 -19.99
C ARG A 104 9.99 47.77 -19.73
N VAL A 105 8.85 48.19 -20.27
CA VAL A 105 7.56 47.48 -20.13
C VAL A 105 7.64 46.10 -20.77
N THR A 106 8.13 45.99 -22.00
CA THR A 106 8.29 44.70 -22.69
C THR A 106 9.21 43.77 -21.92
N THR A 107 10.36 44.27 -21.43
CA THR A 107 11.31 43.48 -20.65
C THR A 107 10.70 43.01 -19.34
N TYR A 108 9.97 43.89 -18.64
CA TYR A 108 9.27 43.54 -17.40
C TYR A 108 8.25 42.41 -17.61
N TYR A 109 7.43 42.50 -18.67
CA TYR A 109 6.47 41.44 -18.98
C TYR A 109 7.15 40.13 -19.42
N HIS A 110 8.25 40.20 -20.17
CA HIS A 110 9.04 39.01 -20.50
C HIS A 110 9.61 38.36 -19.24
N GLN A 111 10.21 39.13 -18.35
CA GLN A 111 10.72 38.65 -17.06
C GLN A 111 9.60 38.01 -16.23
N LYS A 112 8.41 38.63 -16.18
CA LYS A 112 7.27 38.07 -15.44
C LYS A 112 6.75 36.79 -16.05
N ALA A 113 6.71 36.69 -17.38
CA ALA A 113 6.32 35.46 -18.09
C ALA A 113 7.32 34.32 -17.85
N ASP A 114 8.62 34.61 -17.89
CA ASP A 114 9.68 33.64 -17.61
C ASP A 114 9.65 33.17 -16.14
N GLU A 115 9.38 34.08 -15.20
CA GLU A 115 9.20 33.73 -13.78
C GLU A 115 7.99 32.80 -13.58
N MET A 116 6.86 33.10 -14.21
CA MET A 116 5.66 32.25 -14.17
C MET A 116 5.93 30.87 -14.79
N ARG A 117 6.68 30.81 -15.89
CA ARG A 117 7.09 29.55 -16.53
C ARG A 117 7.96 28.72 -15.59
N ARG A 118 8.97 29.33 -14.95
CA ARG A 118 9.83 28.63 -13.97
C ARG A 118 9.04 28.11 -12.77
N ILE A 119 8.06 28.88 -12.27
CA ILE A 119 7.20 28.42 -11.15
C ILE A 119 6.37 27.21 -11.59
N ALA A 120 5.81 27.22 -12.81
CA ALA A 120 5.05 26.10 -13.34
C ALA A 120 5.93 24.85 -13.53
N GLU A 121 7.13 25.01 -14.08
CA GLU A 121 8.10 23.92 -14.25
C GLU A 121 8.57 23.34 -12.90
N ALA A 122 8.87 24.21 -11.92
CA ALA A 122 9.26 23.79 -10.57
C ALA A 122 8.14 23.00 -9.89
N ARG A 123 6.89 23.48 -9.98
CA ARG A 123 5.72 22.75 -9.45
C ARG A 123 5.55 21.39 -10.12
N GLY A 124 5.67 21.32 -11.45
CA GLY A 124 5.59 20.05 -12.18
C GLY A 124 6.71 19.08 -11.80
N ALA A 125 7.93 19.58 -11.63
CA ALA A 125 9.07 18.78 -11.20
C ALA A 125 8.91 18.24 -9.76
N ASP A 126 8.40 19.06 -8.84
CA ASP A 126 8.16 18.63 -7.46
C ASP A 126 7.00 17.62 -7.36
N GLU A 127 5.94 17.79 -8.15
CA GLU A 127 4.88 16.79 -8.26
C GLU A 127 5.41 15.46 -8.81
N LEU A 128 6.24 15.51 -9.86
CA LEU A 128 6.88 14.32 -10.43
C LEU A 128 7.77 13.61 -9.39
N LYS A 129 8.59 14.35 -8.65
CA LYS A 129 9.41 13.80 -7.55
C LYS A 129 8.55 13.14 -6.48
N HIS A 130 7.44 13.77 -6.10
CA HIS A 130 6.52 13.20 -5.11
C HIS A 130 5.93 11.87 -5.60
N ARG A 131 5.48 11.81 -6.86
CA ARG A 131 4.99 10.58 -7.49
C ARG A 131 6.07 9.50 -7.54
N MET A 132 7.30 9.84 -7.93
CA MET A 132 8.42 8.89 -7.94
C MET A 132 8.74 8.36 -6.54
N ALA A 133 8.72 9.21 -5.51
CA ALA A 133 8.95 8.78 -4.13
C ALA A 133 7.84 7.83 -3.63
N GLN A 134 6.58 8.07 -4.01
CA GLN A 134 5.48 7.14 -3.70
C GLN A 134 5.65 5.79 -4.41
N ILE A 135 6.03 5.79 -5.69
CA ILE A 135 6.32 4.56 -6.45
C ILE A 135 7.44 3.77 -5.77
N ALA A 136 8.56 4.40 -5.44
CA ALA A 136 9.68 3.75 -4.76
C ALA A 136 9.26 3.16 -3.41
N LYS A 137 8.39 3.85 -2.67
CA LYS A 137 7.84 3.33 -1.41
C LYS A 137 6.96 2.10 -1.65
N MET A 138 6.10 2.11 -2.66
CA MET A 138 5.26 0.97 -3.03
C MET A 138 6.10 -0.22 -3.52
N GLU A 139 7.15 0.02 -4.30
CA GLU A 139 8.09 -1.01 -4.73
C GLU A 139 8.79 -1.65 -3.52
N GLY A 140 9.20 -0.83 -2.54
CA GLY A 140 9.75 -1.31 -1.27
C GLY A 140 8.77 -2.21 -0.52
N THR A 141 7.52 -1.79 -0.35
CA THR A 141 6.51 -2.62 0.35
C THR A 141 6.21 -3.91 -0.40
N ILE A 142 6.17 -3.89 -1.73
CA ILE A 142 6.02 -5.10 -2.55
C ILE A 142 7.23 -6.03 -2.35
N GLY A 143 8.45 -5.48 -2.32
CA GLY A 143 9.67 -6.24 -2.05
C GLY A 143 9.65 -6.91 -0.68
N ASP A 144 9.25 -6.18 0.36
CA ASP A 144 9.11 -6.69 1.72
C ASP A 144 8.04 -7.79 1.81
N LEU A 145 6.90 -7.58 1.16
CA LEU A 145 5.81 -8.57 1.11
C LEU A 145 6.28 -9.83 0.39
N ARG A 146 6.92 -9.71 -0.77
CA ARG A 146 7.49 -10.87 -1.51
C ARG A 146 8.52 -11.62 -0.66
N SER A 147 9.37 -10.90 0.07
CA SER A 147 10.36 -11.50 0.95
C SER A 147 9.74 -12.26 2.13
N LYS A 148 8.58 -11.83 2.62
CA LYS A 148 7.80 -12.56 3.64
C LYS A 148 6.98 -13.71 3.08
N PHE A 149 6.49 -13.58 1.85
CA PHE A 149 5.62 -14.56 1.23
C PHE A 149 6.39 -15.83 0.83
N ARG A 150 7.59 -15.68 0.28
CA ARG A 150 8.40 -16.81 -0.20
C ARG A 150 8.71 -17.86 0.88
N PRO A 151 9.16 -17.52 2.11
CA PRO A 151 9.37 -18.50 3.17
C PRO A 151 8.07 -19.21 3.61
N LEU A 152 6.94 -18.52 3.55
CA LEU A 152 5.64 -19.11 3.88
C LEU A 152 5.19 -20.10 2.81
N GLU A 153 5.38 -19.78 1.53
CA GLU A 153 5.14 -20.70 0.40
C GLU A 153 6.04 -21.94 0.50
N ASP A 154 7.34 -21.76 0.76
CA ASP A 154 8.30 -22.86 0.92
C ASP A 154 7.91 -23.76 2.10
N ARG A 155 7.52 -23.17 3.24
CA ARG A 155 7.03 -23.90 4.41
C ARG A 155 5.73 -24.65 4.13
N ASN A 156 4.80 -24.02 3.40
CA ASN A 156 3.54 -24.66 3.04
C ASN A 156 3.80 -25.88 2.13
N HIS A 157 4.68 -25.73 1.13
CA HIS A 157 5.07 -26.83 0.26
C HIS A 157 5.77 -27.98 1.03
N LEU A 158 6.54 -27.66 2.07
CA LEU A 158 7.14 -28.68 2.94
C LEU A 158 6.06 -29.42 3.74
N LEU A 159 5.13 -28.69 4.36
CA LEU A 159 4.02 -29.28 5.13
C LEU A 159 3.12 -30.16 4.25
N GLU A 160 2.84 -29.74 3.01
CA GLU A 160 2.10 -30.56 2.05
C GLU A 160 2.84 -31.87 1.72
N LYS A 161 4.16 -31.83 1.58
CA LYS A 161 4.97 -33.05 1.37
C LYS A 161 4.93 -33.97 2.58
N GLU A 162 5.10 -33.43 3.79
CA GLU A 162 5.02 -34.20 5.04
C GLU A 162 3.64 -34.83 5.22
N TYR A 163 2.57 -34.08 4.96
CA TYR A 163 1.21 -34.58 5.00
C TYR A 163 1.01 -35.76 4.04
N ASN A 164 1.43 -35.62 2.79
CA ASN A 164 1.34 -36.70 1.79
C ASN A 164 2.17 -37.92 2.18
N GLN A 165 3.36 -37.73 2.77
CA GLN A 165 4.19 -38.84 3.27
C GLN A 165 3.51 -39.59 4.42
N LEU A 166 2.99 -38.87 5.41
CA LEU A 166 2.26 -39.46 6.54
C LEU A 166 1.00 -40.19 6.06
N GLN A 167 0.25 -39.60 5.14
CA GLN A 167 -0.95 -40.23 4.58
C GLN A 167 -0.63 -41.52 3.83
N ASN A 168 0.47 -41.55 3.06
CA ASN A 168 0.96 -42.77 2.42
C ASN A 168 1.43 -43.81 3.46
N SER A 169 2.10 -43.39 4.53
CA SER A 169 2.53 -44.29 5.61
C SER A 169 1.34 -44.94 6.30
N ILE A 170 0.33 -44.16 6.68
CA ILE A 170 -0.91 -44.66 7.31
C ILE A 170 -1.58 -45.67 6.39
N ARG A 171 -1.77 -45.33 5.10
CA ARG A 171 -2.38 -46.27 4.14
C ARG A 171 -1.59 -47.57 4.04
N ASN A 172 -0.27 -47.50 3.96
CA ASN A 172 0.57 -48.69 3.86
C ASN A 172 0.48 -49.55 5.13
N ASP A 173 0.43 -48.93 6.31
CA ASP A 173 0.26 -49.61 7.59
C ASP A 173 -1.13 -50.25 7.69
N GLU A 174 -2.21 -49.54 7.33
CA GLU A 174 -3.57 -50.08 7.26
C GLU A 174 -3.65 -51.30 6.33
N GLU A 175 -3.08 -51.20 5.12
CA GLU A 175 -3.02 -52.32 4.17
C GLU A 175 -2.22 -53.51 4.73
N ARG A 176 -1.16 -53.24 5.52
CA ARG A 176 -0.36 -54.27 6.18
C ARG A 176 -1.15 -54.94 7.30
N TYR A 177 -1.81 -54.16 8.16
CA TYR A 177 -2.64 -54.67 9.25
C TYR A 177 -3.80 -55.51 8.72
N GLU A 178 -4.47 -55.04 7.66
CA GLU A 178 -5.55 -55.80 7.02
C GLU A 178 -5.05 -57.11 6.39
N ARG A 179 -3.84 -57.12 5.80
CA ARG A 179 -3.23 -58.37 5.31
C ARG A 179 -2.94 -59.37 6.44
N GLU A 180 -2.36 -58.91 7.54
CA GLU A 180 -2.07 -59.76 8.70
C GLU A 180 -3.35 -60.27 9.37
N LYS A 181 -4.37 -59.41 9.51
CA LYS A 181 -5.68 -59.78 10.02
C LYS A 181 -6.31 -60.88 9.17
N ARG A 182 -6.34 -60.72 7.84
CA ARG A 182 -6.82 -61.77 6.93
C ARG A 182 -6.03 -63.06 7.06
N ARG A 183 -4.70 -63.00 7.23
CA ARG A 183 -3.88 -64.19 7.46
C ARG A 183 -4.27 -64.90 8.76
N ARG A 184 -4.45 -64.17 9.85
CA ARG A 184 -4.88 -64.72 11.15
C ARG A 184 -6.29 -65.31 11.09
N ASP A 185 -7.22 -64.65 10.41
CA ASP A 185 -8.58 -65.15 10.22
C ASP A 185 -8.59 -66.46 9.42
N GLU A 186 -7.71 -66.58 8.41
CA GLU A 186 -7.50 -67.81 7.65
C GLU A 186 -6.88 -68.91 8.51
N GLU A 187 -5.83 -68.61 9.28
CA GLU A 187 -5.22 -69.54 10.24
C GLU A 187 -6.27 -70.06 11.26
N TYR A 188 -7.09 -69.17 11.81
CA TYR A 188 -8.15 -69.52 12.76
C TYR A 188 -9.23 -70.40 12.12
N ARG A 189 -9.69 -70.05 10.92
CA ARG A 189 -10.65 -70.87 10.17
C ARG A 189 -10.10 -72.26 9.87
N ASN A 190 -8.84 -72.36 9.46
CA ASN A 190 -8.18 -73.64 9.21
C ASN A 190 -8.04 -74.47 10.49
N ALA A 191 -7.61 -73.86 11.61
CA ALA A 191 -7.52 -74.55 12.90
C ALA A 191 -8.89 -75.02 13.40
N LEU A 192 -9.94 -74.21 13.23
CA LEU A 192 -11.31 -74.58 13.58
C LEU A 192 -11.80 -75.77 12.76
N ALA A 193 -11.54 -75.78 11.44
CA ALA A 193 -11.88 -76.90 10.56
C ALA A 193 -11.12 -78.18 10.95
N MET A 194 -9.82 -78.07 11.29
CA MET A 194 -9.03 -79.20 11.80
C MET A 194 -9.59 -79.73 13.12
N TYR A 195 -9.95 -78.85 14.06
CA TYR A 195 -10.53 -79.24 15.35
C TYR A 195 -11.88 -79.95 15.18
N GLN A 196 -12.77 -79.40 14.35
CA GLN A 196 -14.05 -80.04 14.04
C GLN A 196 -13.88 -81.43 13.42
N ARG A 197 -12.93 -81.58 12.49
CA ARG A 197 -12.59 -82.88 11.92
C ARG A 197 -12.13 -83.88 12.99
N LEU A 198 -11.21 -83.46 13.87
CA LEU A 198 -10.70 -84.31 14.94
C LEU A 198 -11.81 -84.72 15.92
N LEU A 199 -12.76 -83.83 16.20
CA LEU A 199 -13.92 -84.12 17.05
C LEU A 199 -14.82 -85.19 16.42
N VAL A 200 -15.05 -85.13 15.11
CA VAL A 200 -15.80 -86.15 14.36
C VAL A 200 -15.05 -87.49 14.39
N GLU A 201 -13.75 -87.49 14.11
CA GLU A 201 -12.91 -88.70 14.16
C GLU A 201 -12.91 -89.33 15.56
N GLN A 202 -12.84 -88.52 16.63
CA GLN A 202 -12.94 -89.01 18.02
C GLN A 202 -14.33 -89.57 18.35
N GLY A 203 -15.40 -88.92 17.88
CA GLY A 203 -16.77 -89.41 18.03
C GLY A 203 -16.94 -90.79 17.38
N SER A 204 -16.50 -90.94 16.13
CA SER A 204 -16.49 -92.22 15.43
C SER A 204 -15.64 -93.28 16.15
N MET A 205 -14.47 -92.91 16.71
CA MET A 205 -13.66 -93.82 17.52
C MET A 205 -14.40 -94.28 18.78
N SER A 206 -15.10 -93.38 19.47
CA SER A 206 -15.90 -93.70 20.65
C SER A 206 -17.06 -94.64 20.31
N GLU A 207 -17.72 -94.45 19.17
CA GLU A 207 -18.77 -95.36 18.68
C GLU A 207 -18.20 -96.77 18.43
N VAL A 208 -17.03 -96.87 17.81
CA VAL A 208 -16.32 -98.15 17.60
C VAL A 208 -15.97 -98.81 18.93
N MET A 209 -15.43 -98.05 19.90
CA MET A 209 -15.10 -98.56 21.24
C MET A 209 -16.34 -99.01 22.01
N LEU A 210 -17.45 -98.27 21.92
CA LEU A 210 -18.72 -98.65 22.54
C LEU A 210 -19.29 -99.94 21.92
N LEU A 211 -19.16 -100.10 20.60
CA LEU A 211 -19.53 -101.33 19.92
C LEU A 211 -18.66 -102.51 20.41
N GLU A 212 -17.34 -102.30 20.53
CA GLU A 212 -16.41 -103.30 21.04
C GLU A 212 -16.74 -103.69 22.50
N LEU A 213 -17.01 -102.70 23.35
CA LEU A 213 -17.46 -102.90 24.73
C LEU A 213 -18.81 -103.61 24.80
N GLU A 214 -19.75 -103.31 23.92
CA GLU A 214 -21.05 -104.00 23.86
C GLU A 214 -20.88 -105.45 23.38
N ILE A 215 -19.93 -105.72 22.48
CA ILE A 215 -19.54 -107.09 22.09
C ILE A 215 -18.94 -107.82 23.29
N TYR A 216 -18.00 -107.20 24.01
CA TYR A 216 -17.42 -107.79 25.23
C TYR A 216 -18.46 -107.97 26.33
N ARG A 217 -19.35 -107.00 26.54
CA ARG A 217 -20.46 -107.09 27.48
C ARG A 217 -21.40 -108.21 27.10
N LYS A 218 -21.74 -108.40 25.83
CA LYS A 218 -22.54 -109.56 25.36
C LYS A 218 -21.81 -110.89 25.59
N MET A 219 -20.50 -110.94 25.36
CA MET A 219 -19.66 -112.10 25.69
C MET A 219 -19.66 -112.38 27.19
N ILE A 220 -19.49 -111.34 28.02
CA ILE A 220 -19.46 -111.44 29.47
C ILE A 220 -20.85 -111.74 30.01
N GLU A 221 -21.95 -111.18 29.50
CA GLU A 221 -23.32 -111.56 29.86
C GLU A 221 -23.59 -113.03 29.51
N CYS A 222 -23.00 -113.54 28.42
CA CYS A 222 -22.98 -114.97 28.14
C CYS A 222 -22.14 -115.76 29.16
N GLU A 223 -21.04 -115.20 29.67
CA GLU A 223 -20.23 -115.80 30.76
C GLU A 223 -20.82 -115.60 32.18
N GLU A 224 -21.58 -114.56 32.45
CA GLU A 224 -22.21 -114.22 33.73
C GLU A 224 -23.55 -114.92 33.91
N LYS A 225 -24.24 -115.25 32.80
CA LYS A 225 -25.25 -116.33 32.79
C LYS A 225 -24.69 -117.66 33.29
N ARG A 226 -23.36 -117.81 33.32
CA ARG A 226 -22.65 -118.98 33.86
C ARG A 226 -22.16 -118.74 35.31
N TRP A 227 -21.96 -117.49 35.78
CA TRP A 227 -21.46 -117.14 37.13
C TRP A 227 -21.98 -115.76 37.61
N GLY A 228 -22.75 -115.69 38.71
CA GLY A 228 -23.48 -114.48 39.16
C GLY A 228 -22.65 -113.36 39.84
N HIS A 229 -23.13 -112.12 39.68
CA HIS A 229 -22.46 -110.81 39.87
C HIS A 229 -22.52 -110.23 41.31
N ARG A 230 -21.51 -109.45 41.72
CA ARG A 230 -21.63 -108.45 42.81
C ARG A 230 -20.69 -107.25 42.65
N GLU A 231 -21.29 -106.06 42.81
CA GLU A 231 -20.81 -104.71 42.47
C GLU A 231 -19.80 -104.06 43.45
N VAL A 232 -19.12 -103.05 42.90
CA VAL A 232 -18.11 -102.12 43.44
C VAL A 232 -18.75 -100.75 43.71
N THR A 233 -18.19 -99.87 44.58
CA THR A 233 -17.87 -98.43 44.28
C THR A 233 -17.86 -97.40 45.44
N LYS A 234 -16.66 -96.79 45.63
CA LYS A 234 -16.20 -95.37 45.84
C LYS A 234 -16.73 -94.40 46.93
N LEU A 235 -15.78 -93.56 47.38
CA LEU A 235 -15.89 -92.29 48.13
C LEU A 235 -15.08 -91.18 47.41
N TYR A 236 -15.49 -89.90 47.52
CA TYR A 236 -14.72 -88.70 47.14
C TYR A 236 -15.04 -87.50 48.09
N GLU A 237 -14.00 -86.72 48.42
CA GLU A 237 -13.96 -85.57 49.36
C GLU A 237 -13.94 -84.18 48.64
N SER A 238 -14.07 -83.10 49.43
CA SER A 238 -14.45 -81.70 49.10
C SER A 238 -13.35 -80.62 49.36
N PHE A 239 -13.48 -79.41 48.74
CA PHE A 239 -12.55 -78.23 48.80
C PHE A 239 -13.25 -76.91 49.28
N ALA A 240 -12.47 -75.93 49.80
CA ALA A 240 -12.90 -74.60 50.34
C ALA A 240 -12.97 -73.45 49.30
N GLN A 241 -13.67 -72.33 49.60
CA GLN A 241 -14.10 -71.29 48.62
C GLN A 241 -13.81 -69.81 49.05
N ILE A 242 -13.20 -68.99 48.17
CA ILE A 242 -12.92 -67.54 48.35
C ILE A 242 -14.00 -66.69 47.66
N THR A 243 -14.45 -65.59 48.27
CA THR A 243 -15.43 -64.64 47.69
C THR A 243 -14.87 -63.21 47.55
N LYS A 244 -15.14 -62.54 46.41
CA LYS A 244 -14.67 -61.17 46.09
C LYS A 244 -15.87 -60.31 45.64
N HIS A 245 -16.01 -59.10 46.17
CA HIS A 245 -17.08 -58.15 45.84
C HIS A 245 -16.51 -56.78 45.44
N ARG A 246 -17.07 -56.13 44.40
CA ARG A 246 -16.52 -54.88 43.85
C ARG A 246 -17.66 -53.91 43.49
N THR A 247 -17.48 -52.61 43.77
CA THR A 247 -18.39 -51.54 43.32
C THR A 247 -17.59 -50.37 42.76
N TYR A 248 -18.19 -49.59 41.85
CA TYR A 248 -17.60 -48.35 41.34
C TYR A 248 -18.69 -47.40 40.80
N GLU A 249 -18.41 -46.10 40.85
CA GLU A 249 -19.23 -45.01 40.35
C GLU A 249 -18.41 -44.19 39.35
N GLY A 250 -18.79 -44.23 38.08
CA GLY A 250 -18.09 -43.55 36.99
C GLY A 250 -16.99 -44.41 36.34
N ASP A 251 -16.00 -43.76 35.74
CA ASP A 251 -15.03 -44.39 34.84
C ASP A 251 -13.81 -45.00 35.55
N ILE A 252 -13.56 -44.60 36.80
CA ILE A 252 -12.37 -45.01 37.56
C ILE A 252 -12.75 -46.11 38.54
N ARG A 253 -12.10 -47.27 38.43
CA ARG A 253 -12.39 -48.45 39.27
C ARG A 253 -11.13 -49.10 39.83
N ILE A 254 -11.29 -49.85 40.91
CA ILE A 254 -10.25 -50.74 41.44
C ILE A 254 -10.26 -52.01 40.60
N LYS A 255 -9.25 -52.17 39.75
CA LYS A 255 -9.12 -53.30 38.81
C LYS A 255 -8.74 -54.58 39.52
N ASP A 256 -7.76 -54.48 40.41
CA ASP A 256 -7.27 -55.62 41.16
C ASP A 256 -6.58 -55.22 42.45
N CYS A 257 -6.58 -56.14 43.40
CA CYS A 257 -5.76 -56.02 44.59
C CYS A 257 -5.06 -57.36 44.84
N ASP A 258 -3.75 -57.30 45.05
CA ASP A 258 -2.96 -58.50 45.29
C ASP A 258 -3.34 -59.18 46.62
N GLU A 259 -3.37 -60.51 46.60
CA GLU A 259 -3.76 -61.38 47.71
C GLU A 259 -2.73 -61.35 48.84
N HIS A 260 -1.48 -61.01 48.52
CA HIS A 260 -0.41 -60.80 49.49
C HIS A 260 -0.29 -59.35 49.98
N GLY A 261 -1.24 -58.49 49.58
CA GLY A 261 -1.27 -57.09 50.03
C GLY A 261 -0.09 -56.27 49.50
N MET A 262 0.54 -56.66 48.40
CA MET A 262 1.72 -55.96 47.88
C MET A 262 1.36 -54.81 46.93
N GLN A 263 0.23 -54.91 46.23
CA GLN A 263 -0.20 -53.94 45.23
C GLN A 263 -1.71 -53.74 45.19
N VAL A 264 -2.11 -52.52 44.84
CA VAL A 264 -3.49 -52.16 44.46
C VAL A 264 -3.43 -51.49 43.09
N VAL A 265 -4.29 -51.92 42.17
CA VAL A 265 -4.33 -51.44 40.80
C VAL A 265 -5.67 -50.77 40.52
N ILE A 266 -5.62 -49.53 40.03
CA ILE A 266 -6.77 -48.82 39.50
C ILE A 266 -6.71 -48.73 37.98
N GLU A 267 -7.88 -48.55 37.36
CA GLU A 267 -8.05 -48.47 35.91
C GLU A 267 -9.06 -47.38 35.56
N ASN A 268 -8.77 -46.66 34.48
CA ASN A 268 -9.77 -45.87 33.79
C ASN A 268 -10.45 -46.77 32.74
N ALA A 269 -11.63 -47.27 33.07
CA ALA A 269 -12.44 -48.12 32.20
C ALA A 269 -13.42 -47.32 31.33
N GLY A 270 -13.39 -45.98 31.39
CA GLY A 270 -14.20 -45.09 30.58
C GLY A 270 -13.52 -44.67 29.27
N SER A 271 -14.15 -43.71 28.59
CA SER A 271 -13.71 -43.20 27.29
C SER A 271 -13.08 -41.80 27.33
N ILE A 272 -13.01 -41.15 28.50
CA ILE A 272 -12.42 -39.83 28.71
C ILE A 272 -11.25 -39.87 29.70
N GLU A 273 -10.33 -38.90 29.60
CA GLU A 273 -9.24 -38.75 30.58
C GLU A 273 -9.76 -38.22 31.92
N HIS A 274 -9.21 -38.72 33.03
CA HIS A 274 -9.59 -38.30 34.38
C HIS A 274 -8.39 -37.75 35.15
N ARG A 275 -8.55 -36.55 35.73
CA ARG A 275 -7.56 -35.96 36.63
C ARG A 275 -7.73 -36.55 38.02
N LEU A 276 -6.73 -37.34 38.45
CA LEU A 276 -6.74 -38.04 39.73
C LEU A 276 -5.95 -37.32 40.82
N SER A 277 -5.60 -36.04 40.60
CA SER A 277 -4.93 -35.23 41.61
C SER A 277 -5.75 -35.16 42.90
N GLY A 278 -5.18 -35.59 44.02
CA GLY A 278 -5.85 -35.59 45.32
C GLY A 278 -6.83 -36.75 45.55
N TYR A 279 -6.98 -37.68 44.60
CA TYR A 279 -7.68 -38.93 44.87
C TYR A 279 -6.91 -39.74 45.92
N ARG A 280 -7.64 -40.47 46.75
CA ARG A 280 -7.06 -41.25 47.85
C ARG A 280 -7.49 -42.71 47.80
N LEU A 281 -6.53 -43.62 47.70
CA LEU A 281 -6.72 -45.03 47.99
C LEU A 281 -6.62 -45.25 49.49
N SER A 282 -7.53 -46.05 50.04
CA SER A 282 -7.55 -46.43 51.45
C SER A 282 -7.85 -47.92 51.54
N ARG A 283 -7.03 -48.67 52.26
CA ARG A 283 -7.23 -50.10 52.52
C ARG A 283 -7.30 -50.34 54.01
N THR A 284 -8.37 -51.00 54.43
CA THR A 284 -8.60 -51.38 55.82
C THR A 284 -8.51 -52.89 55.94
N VAL A 285 -7.62 -53.35 56.82
CA VAL A 285 -7.44 -54.75 57.19
C VAL A 285 -7.43 -54.82 58.71
N ASP A 286 -8.36 -55.59 59.29
CA ASP A 286 -8.50 -55.77 60.75
C ASP A 286 -8.51 -54.44 61.53
N GLY A 287 -9.20 -53.43 60.99
CA GLY A 287 -9.33 -52.09 61.59
C GLY A 287 -8.14 -51.15 61.39
N ILE A 288 -7.05 -51.59 60.75
CA ILE A 288 -5.89 -50.75 60.44
C ILE A 288 -6.03 -50.20 59.02
N GLU A 289 -6.17 -48.87 58.91
CA GLU A 289 -6.21 -48.15 57.63
C GLU A 289 -4.80 -47.81 57.13
N ARG A 290 -4.54 -48.11 55.85
CA ARG A 290 -3.38 -47.64 55.11
C ARG A 290 -3.84 -46.88 53.89
N SER A 291 -3.28 -45.70 53.63
CA SER A 291 -3.75 -44.83 52.55
C SER A 291 -2.63 -44.25 51.69
N PHE A 292 -2.97 -43.98 50.43
CA PHE A 292 -2.12 -43.35 49.44
C PHE A 292 -2.90 -42.26 48.70
N THR A 293 -2.31 -41.08 48.54
CA THR A 293 -2.92 -39.97 47.79
C THR A 293 -2.16 -39.75 46.49
N PHE A 294 -2.88 -39.70 45.37
CA PHE A 294 -2.29 -39.48 44.06
C PHE A 294 -1.71 -38.07 43.93
N PRO A 295 -0.52 -37.92 43.31
CA PRO A 295 0.19 -36.65 43.25
C PRO A 295 -0.53 -35.60 42.42
N HIS A 296 -0.16 -34.34 42.63
CA HIS A 296 -0.68 -33.22 41.85
C HIS A 296 -0.42 -33.42 40.36
N LEU A 297 -1.37 -32.97 39.54
CA LEU A 297 -1.38 -33.04 38.08
C LEU A 297 -1.42 -34.45 37.50
N PHE A 298 -1.62 -35.50 38.30
CA PHE A 298 -1.78 -36.85 37.76
C PHE A 298 -3.07 -37.00 36.95
N VAL A 299 -2.94 -37.50 35.72
CA VAL A 299 -4.04 -37.76 34.77
C VAL A 299 -3.96 -39.21 34.31
N LEU A 300 -5.10 -39.91 34.32
CA LEU A 300 -5.21 -41.28 33.84
C LEU A 300 -6.07 -41.31 32.58
N TYR A 301 -5.47 -41.67 31.45
CA TYR A 301 -6.14 -41.74 30.15
C TYR A 301 -7.02 -43.00 30.01
N PRO A 302 -7.99 -43.03 29.07
CA PRO A 302 -8.81 -44.20 28.79
C PRO A 302 -7.99 -45.49 28.60
N GLY A 303 -8.39 -46.57 29.26
CA GLY A 303 -7.71 -47.87 29.21
C GLY A 303 -6.40 -47.96 30.00
N GLN A 304 -5.91 -46.87 30.59
CA GLN A 304 -4.68 -46.89 31.38
C GLN A 304 -4.93 -47.42 32.79
N THR A 305 -3.86 -48.00 33.36
CA THR A 305 -3.85 -48.55 34.71
C THR A 305 -2.75 -47.90 35.55
N ALA A 306 -3.03 -47.68 36.82
CA ALA A 306 -2.06 -47.19 37.80
C ALA A 306 -1.95 -48.17 38.97
N GLN A 307 -0.73 -48.63 39.23
CA GLN A 307 -0.40 -49.55 40.31
C GLN A 307 0.23 -48.79 41.47
N VAL A 308 -0.23 -49.06 42.69
CA VAL A 308 0.39 -48.56 43.92
C VAL A 308 0.92 -49.73 44.75
N SER A 309 2.24 -49.79 44.93
CA SER A 309 2.93 -50.92 45.56
C SER A 309 3.51 -50.55 46.92
N ALA A 310 3.54 -51.50 47.85
CA ALA A 310 4.02 -51.28 49.22
C ALA A 310 5.54 -51.47 49.42
N HIS A 311 6.23 -52.06 48.45
CA HIS A 311 7.69 -52.16 48.44
C HIS A 311 8.22 -51.85 47.05
N VAL A 312 9.45 -51.33 46.95
CA VAL A 312 10.16 -51.19 45.67
C VAL A 312 10.60 -52.58 45.23
N GLN A 313 9.64 -53.40 44.81
CA GLN A 313 9.94 -54.64 44.10
C GLN A 313 10.53 -54.24 42.75
N THR A 314 11.61 -54.91 42.34
CA THR A 314 12.20 -54.78 41.01
C THR A 314 11.09 -54.85 39.95
N GLN A 315 10.83 -53.70 39.33
CA GLN A 315 9.76 -53.49 38.38
C GLN A 315 9.82 -54.54 37.27
N LYS A 316 8.81 -55.42 37.18
CA LYS A 316 8.50 -56.08 35.91
C LYS A 316 7.92 -54.99 35.01
N LYS A 317 8.77 -54.41 34.17
CA LYS A 317 8.58 -53.10 33.51
C LYS A 317 7.32 -52.91 32.63
N ASN A 318 6.45 -53.91 32.44
CA ASN A 318 5.47 -53.89 31.34
C ASN A 318 4.00 -54.22 31.66
N ASP A 319 3.56 -54.38 32.91
CA ASP A 319 2.16 -54.77 33.17
C ASP A 319 1.17 -53.59 33.34
N HIS A 320 1.64 -52.42 33.79
CA HIS A 320 0.80 -51.25 34.09
C HIS A 320 1.40 -49.94 33.55
N HIS A 321 0.55 -48.92 33.31
CA HIS A 321 0.97 -47.66 32.68
C HIS A 321 1.67 -46.72 33.66
N HIS A 322 1.19 -46.66 34.91
CA HIS A 322 1.70 -45.78 35.95
C HIS A 322 2.01 -46.57 37.22
N HIS A 323 3.09 -46.22 37.91
CA HIS A 323 3.54 -46.91 39.10
C HIS A 323 3.83 -45.92 40.23
N PHE A 324 3.32 -46.22 41.41
CA PHE A 324 3.52 -45.45 42.63
C PHE A 324 3.94 -46.35 43.79
N SER A 325 4.58 -45.73 44.79
CA SER A 325 5.06 -46.41 45.98
C SER A 325 4.34 -45.89 47.23
N LEU A 326 3.85 -46.81 48.06
CA LEU A 326 3.31 -46.51 49.39
C LEU A 326 4.50 -46.38 50.36
N GLU A 327 5.13 -45.21 50.39
CA GLU A 327 6.39 -44.99 51.11
C GLU A 327 6.32 -45.25 52.62
N ARG A 328 5.13 -45.12 53.23
CA ARG A 328 4.96 -45.19 54.69
C ARG A 328 4.67 -46.59 55.23
N HIS A 329 4.42 -47.58 54.38
CA HIS A 329 4.04 -48.93 54.80
C HIS A 329 4.65 -50.00 53.89
N SER A 330 5.17 -51.07 54.48
CA SER A 330 5.79 -52.20 53.77
C SER A 330 4.79 -53.17 53.10
N SER A 331 3.50 -53.06 53.43
CA SER A 331 2.40 -53.84 52.87
C SER A 331 1.10 -53.03 52.97
N TRP A 332 0.15 -53.27 52.07
CA TRP A 332 -1.24 -52.81 52.18
C TRP A 332 -2.06 -53.58 53.23
N GLY A 333 -1.53 -54.70 53.75
CA GLY A 333 -2.19 -55.59 54.71
C GLY A 333 -2.80 -56.82 54.05
N VAL A 334 -2.82 -57.93 54.80
CA VAL A 334 -3.42 -59.23 54.44
C VAL A 334 -4.28 -59.69 55.61
N GLY A 335 -5.47 -60.19 55.34
CA GLY A 335 -6.39 -60.68 56.36
C GLY A 335 -7.56 -61.46 55.75
N PRO A 336 -8.38 -62.13 56.59
CA PRO A 336 -9.54 -62.90 56.14
C PRO A 336 -10.65 -62.01 55.56
N HIS A 337 -10.67 -60.74 55.96
CA HIS A 337 -11.56 -59.70 55.47
C HIS A 337 -10.76 -58.44 55.13
N VAL A 338 -10.77 -58.06 53.85
CA VAL A 338 -10.02 -56.90 53.35
C VAL A 338 -10.95 -56.00 52.57
N ILE A 339 -10.99 -54.70 52.88
CA ILE A 339 -11.76 -53.71 52.13
C ILE A 339 -10.83 -52.60 51.64
N THR A 340 -10.96 -52.26 50.35
CA THR A 340 -10.19 -51.20 49.69
C THR A 340 -11.15 -50.21 49.08
N TYR A 341 -10.99 -48.93 49.37
CA TYR A 341 -11.78 -47.82 48.85
C TYR A 341 -10.92 -46.88 48.01
N LEU A 342 -11.56 -46.26 47.02
CA LEU A 342 -11.05 -45.12 46.28
C LEU A 342 -11.95 -43.91 46.53
N TYR A 343 -11.37 -42.82 46.98
CA TYR A 343 -12.04 -41.54 47.19
C TYR A 343 -11.57 -40.51 46.16
N ASN A 344 -12.49 -39.69 45.67
CA ASN A 344 -12.13 -38.54 44.83
C ASN A 344 -11.54 -37.39 45.67
N ALA A 345 -11.10 -36.32 45.00
CA ALA A 345 -10.50 -35.16 45.65
C ALA A 345 -11.44 -34.44 46.64
N GLN A 346 -12.76 -34.61 46.52
CA GLN A 346 -13.77 -34.09 47.45
C GLN A 346 -14.05 -35.03 48.63
N GLY A 347 -13.41 -36.20 48.70
CA GLY A 347 -13.62 -37.19 49.74
C GLY A 347 -14.84 -38.09 49.54
N LYS A 348 -15.50 -38.05 48.38
CA LYS A 348 -16.60 -38.97 48.02
C LYS A 348 -16.02 -40.31 47.56
N GLU A 349 -16.58 -41.42 48.05
CA GLU A 349 -16.26 -42.76 47.58
C GLU A 349 -16.67 -42.92 46.11
N VAL A 350 -15.76 -43.43 45.28
CA VAL A 350 -16.00 -43.71 43.85
C VAL A 350 -15.75 -45.17 43.48
N ALA A 351 -15.08 -45.96 44.32
CA ALA A 351 -14.98 -47.41 44.13
C ALA A 351 -14.67 -48.15 45.43
N SER A 352 -15.12 -49.39 45.54
CA SER A 352 -14.77 -50.32 46.62
C SER A 352 -14.43 -51.72 46.11
N PHE A 353 -13.58 -52.41 46.86
CA PHE A 353 -13.16 -53.79 46.61
C PHE A 353 -13.02 -54.55 47.93
N GLU A 354 -13.85 -55.56 48.13
CA GLU A 354 -13.94 -56.38 49.34
C GLU A 354 -13.57 -57.84 49.03
N VAL A 355 -12.73 -58.46 49.88
CA VAL A 355 -12.34 -59.88 49.80
C VAL A 355 -12.67 -60.57 51.11
N LYS A 356 -13.32 -61.75 51.03
CA LYS A 356 -13.63 -62.63 52.17
C LYS A 356 -13.20 -64.06 51.86
N THR A 357 -12.42 -64.65 52.76
CA THR A 357 -12.06 -66.08 52.72
C THR A 357 -12.90 -66.83 53.74
N VAL A 358 -13.63 -67.87 53.32
CA VAL A 358 -14.53 -68.68 54.17
C VAL A 358 -13.91 -70.02 54.50
#